data_AF-A0A075IBS9-F1
#
_entry.id   AF-A0A075IBS9-F1
#
_cell.length_a   1.000
_cell.length_b   1.000
_cell.length_c   1.000
_cell.angle_alpha   90.00
_cell.angle_beta   90.00
_cell.angle_gamma   90.00
#
_symmetry.space_group_name_H-M   'P 1'
#
loop_
_entity.id
_entity.type
_entity.pdbx_description
1 polymer ?
#
loop_
_entity_poly.entity_id
_entity_poly.type
_entity_poly.pdbx_seq_one_letter_code
_entity_poly.pdbx_strand_id
1 'polypeptide(L)'
;MEKKLDPVEYTEIAELSSLQVRGLVIELATSGATEEWSDSYVAAIQSLKKLNEQIAETIIVANMLYTNTDSGDIDKILEKINQLKEESLNLIKKSDSLRP
;
A
#
# COMPACT_ATOMS: atom_id res chain seq x y z
N MET A 1 18.43 19.56 4.85
CA MET A 1 18.36 18.99 3.49
C MET A 1 17.77 17.61 3.65
N GLU A 2 16.57 17.34 3.11
CA GLU A 2 16.04 15.97 3.12
C GLU A 2 17.02 15.07 2.38
N LYS A 3 17.40 13.93 2.98
CA LYS A 3 18.22 12.93 2.31
C LYS A 3 17.38 12.40 1.15
N LYS A 4 17.82 12.65 -0.09
CA LYS A 4 17.25 11.96 -1.25
C LYS A 4 17.67 10.50 -1.14
N LEU A 5 16.70 9.61 -0.99
CA LEU A 5 16.92 8.17 -1.12
C LEU A 5 17.29 7.89 -2.59
N ASP A 6 18.33 7.09 -2.81
CA ASP A 6 18.53 6.52 -4.13
C ASP A 6 17.51 5.37 -4.35
N PRO A 7 17.27 4.95 -5.60
CA PRO A 7 16.28 3.94 -5.90
C PRO A 7 16.47 2.59 -5.19
N VAL A 8 17.71 2.19 -4.87
CA VAL A 8 17.98 0.92 -4.18
C VAL A 8 17.55 1.02 -2.72
N GLU A 9 17.98 2.08 -2.02
CA GLU A 9 17.54 2.36 -0.64
C GLU A 9 16.00 2.44 -0.56
N TYR A 10 15.35 3.05 -1.57
CA TYR A 10 13.89 3.11 -1.63
C TYR A 10 13.25 1.72 -1.76
N THR A 11 13.74 0.89 -2.69
CA THR A 11 13.20 -0.45 -2.94
C THR A 11 13.31 -1.33 -1.69
N GLU A 12 14.44 -1.30 -0.98
CA GLU A 12 14.62 -2.06 0.27
C GLU A 12 13.57 -1.67 1.34
N ILE A 13 13.34 -0.36 1.53
CA ILE A 13 12.33 0.14 2.48
C ILE A 13 10.92 -0.26 2.04
N ALA A 14 10.62 -0.19 0.74
CA ALA A 14 9.33 -0.52 0.19
C ALA A 14 9.02 -2.03 0.32
N GLU A 15 10.00 -2.90 0.08
CA GLU A 15 9.87 -4.35 0.27
C GLU A 15 9.62 -4.71 1.74
N LEU A 16 10.37 -4.10 2.67
CA LEU A 16 10.14 -4.24 4.10
C LEU A 16 8.73 -3.77 4.50
N SER A 17 8.29 -2.64 3.95
CA SER A 17 6.94 -2.13 4.18
C SER A 17 5.86 -3.09 3.65
N SER A 18 6.07 -3.71 2.47
CA SER A 18 5.16 -4.73 1.93
C SER A 18 5.05 -5.94 2.86
N LEU A 19 6.18 -6.41 3.42
CA LEU A 19 6.18 -7.51 4.39
C LEU A 19 5.37 -7.16 5.65
N GLN A 20 5.54 -5.95 6.18
CA GLN A 20 4.77 -5.46 7.33
C GLN A 20 3.27 -5.39 7.03
N VAL A 21 2.88 -4.84 5.87
CA VAL A 21 1.48 -4.76 5.46
C VAL A 21 0.85 -6.15 5.31
N ARG A 22 1.57 -7.11 4.72
CA ARG A 22 1.12 -8.51 4.65
C ARG A 22 0.93 -9.14 6.03
N GLY A 23 1.86 -8.86 6.96
CA GLY A 23 1.74 -9.27 8.36
C GLY A 23 0.45 -8.76 9.00
N LEU A 24 0.18 -7.46 8.90
CA LEU A 24 -1.04 -6.84 9.42
C LEU A 24 -2.31 -7.43 8.79
N VAL A 25 -2.31 -7.73 7.49
CA VAL A 25 -3.45 -8.40 6.83
C VAL A 25 -3.72 -9.77 7.46
N ILE A 26 -2.67 -10.55 7.71
CA ILE A 26 -2.79 -11.89 8.34
C ILE A 26 -3.28 -11.75 9.79
N GLU A 27 -2.69 -10.83 10.55
CA GLU A 27 -3.08 -10.57 11.95
C GLU A 27 -4.57 -10.20 12.04
N LEU A 28 -5.04 -9.24 11.24
CA LEU A 28 -6.46 -8.86 11.24
C LEU A 28 -7.36 -10.01 10.81
N ALA A 29 -6.99 -10.74 9.75
CA ALA A 29 -7.78 -11.85 9.23
C ALA A 29 -7.89 -13.05 10.20
N THR A 30 -6.91 -13.20 11.10
CA THR A 30 -6.83 -14.32 12.06
C THR A 30 -7.10 -13.91 13.51
N SER A 31 -7.34 -12.64 13.76
CA SER A 31 -7.58 -12.05 15.09
C SER A 31 -8.80 -12.60 15.84
N GLY A 32 -9.75 -13.22 15.13
CA GLY A 32 -11.03 -13.64 15.71
C GLY A 32 -11.95 -12.46 16.04
N ALA A 33 -12.00 -11.45 15.16
CA ALA A 33 -12.91 -10.31 15.31
C ALA A 33 -14.35 -10.74 15.63
N THR A 34 -14.99 -10.06 16.57
CA THR A 34 -16.40 -10.30 16.87
C THR A 34 -17.29 -9.85 15.71
N GLU A 35 -18.54 -10.33 15.68
CA GLU A 35 -19.50 -9.99 14.62
C GLU A 35 -19.64 -8.47 14.43
N GLU A 36 -19.70 -7.71 15.52
CA GLU A 36 -19.81 -6.25 15.51
C GLU A 36 -18.61 -5.54 14.85
N TRP A 37 -17.40 -6.12 14.94
CA TRP A 37 -16.19 -5.56 14.34
C TRP A 37 -15.90 -6.08 12.92
N SER A 38 -16.60 -7.14 12.50
CA SER A 38 -16.30 -7.88 11.27
C SER A 38 -16.23 -6.97 10.04
N ASP A 39 -17.22 -6.11 9.83
CA ASP A 39 -17.27 -5.23 8.67
C ASP A 39 -16.16 -4.16 8.69
N SER A 40 -15.83 -3.64 9.88
CA SER A 40 -14.70 -2.73 10.06
C SER A 40 -13.37 -3.40 9.70
N TYR A 41 -13.17 -4.65 10.12
CA TYR A 41 -11.96 -5.42 9.83
C TYR A 41 -11.85 -5.79 8.35
N VAL A 42 -12.95 -6.17 7.71
CA VAL A 42 -12.99 -6.42 6.26
C VAL A 42 -12.56 -5.16 5.49
N ALA A 43 -13.09 -3.99 5.85
CA ALA A 43 -12.70 -2.73 5.21
C ALA A 43 -11.23 -2.37 5.47
N ALA A 44 -10.71 -2.60 6.68
CA ALA A 44 -9.29 -2.39 7.01
C ALA A 44 -8.37 -3.31 6.21
N ILE A 45 -8.71 -4.60 6.10
CA ILE A 45 -7.95 -5.58 5.31
C ILE A 45 -7.94 -5.18 3.83
N GLN A 46 -9.06 -4.72 3.29
CA GLN A 46 -9.13 -4.23 1.91
C GLN A 46 -8.26 -2.98 1.70
N SER A 47 -8.26 -2.04 2.66
CA SER A 47 -7.37 -0.86 2.65
C SER A 47 -5.90 -1.27 2.61
N LEU A 48 -5.48 -2.21 3.47
CA LEU A 48 -4.11 -2.72 3.51
C LEU A 48 -3.71 -3.41 2.21
N LYS A 49 -4.62 -4.16 1.57
CA LYS A 49 -4.35 -4.77 0.25
C LYS A 49 -4.09 -3.70 -0.81
N LYS A 50 -4.87 -2.61 -0.82
CA LYS A 50 -4.65 -1.46 -1.72
C LYS A 50 -3.35 -0.72 -1.44
N LEU A 51 -2.98 -0.54 -0.17
CA LEU A 51 -1.68 -0.02 0.20
C LEU A 51 -0.54 -0.93 -0.30
N ASN A 52 -0.70 -2.25 -0.19
CA ASN A 52 0.32 -3.19 -0.67
C ASN A 52 0.46 -3.18 -2.20
N GLU A 53 -0.65 -3.04 -2.93
CA GLU A 53 -0.64 -2.80 -4.38
C GLU A 53 0.10 -1.49 -4.71
N GLN A 54 -0.18 -0.41 -3.96
CA GLN A 54 0.49 0.88 -4.14
C GLN A 54 2.01 0.77 -3.95
N ILE A 55 2.46 0.07 -2.90
CA ILE A 55 3.89 -0.16 -2.63
C ILE A 55 4.56 -0.94 -3.78
N ALA A 56 3.87 -1.94 -4.35
CA ALA A 56 4.40 -2.69 -5.47
C ALA A 56 4.63 -1.79 -6.71
N GLU A 57 3.68 -0.88 -7.00
CA GLU A 57 3.83 0.08 -8.10
C GLU A 57 4.97 1.08 -7.86
N THR A 58 5.20 1.51 -6.61
CA THR A 58 6.32 2.42 -6.32
C THR A 58 7.68 1.73 -6.48
N ILE A 59 7.78 0.43 -6.18
CA ILE A 59 8.98 -0.39 -6.46
C ILE A 59 9.23 -0.46 -7.98
N ILE A 60 8.18 -0.62 -8.80
CA ILE A 60 8.31 -0.61 -10.26
C ILE A 60 8.90 0.73 -10.72
N VAL A 61 8.38 1.87 -10.25
CA VAL A 61 8.92 3.20 -10.57
C VAL A 61 10.38 3.35 -10.13
N ALA A 62 10.71 2.93 -8.90
CA ALA A 62 12.09 3.00 -8.40
C ALA A 62 13.04 2.20 -9.28
N ASN A 63 12.66 0.97 -9.67
CA ASN A 63 13.46 0.15 -10.57
C ASN A 63 13.62 0.78 -11.96
N MET A 64 12.56 1.37 -12.53
CA MET A 64 12.65 2.08 -13.81
C MET A 64 13.61 3.27 -13.77
N LEU A 65 13.59 4.03 -12.66
CA LEU A 65 14.53 5.13 -12.41
C LEU A 65 15.97 4.63 -12.23
N TYR A 66 16.16 3.50 -11.55
CA TYR A 66 17.47 2.88 -11.36
C TYR A 66 18.09 2.41 -12.69
N THR A 67 17.30 1.76 -13.54
CA THR A 67 17.76 1.23 -14.84
C THR A 67 17.73 2.26 -15.96
N ASN A 68 17.35 3.51 -15.68
CA ASN A 68 17.14 4.59 -16.65
C ASN A 68 16.26 4.14 -17.84
N THR A 69 15.29 3.27 -17.56
CA THR A 69 14.37 2.74 -18.57
C THR A 69 13.20 3.70 -18.68
N ASP A 70 13.34 4.71 -19.54
CA ASP A 70 12.26 5.63 -19.86
C ASP A 70 11.33 4.97 -20.89
N SER A 71 10.25 4.33 -20.42
CA SER A 71 9.26 3.68 -21.28
C SER A 71 8.08 4.60 -21.65
N GLY A 72 8.04 5.85 -21.16
CA GLY A 72 6.86 6.71 -21.30
C GLY A 72 5.63 6.25 -20.50
N ASP A 73 5.77 5.24 -19.63
CA ASP A 73 4.68 4.71 -18.79
C ASP A 73 4.75 5.18 -17.32
N ILE A 74 5.81 5.89 -16.92
CA ILE A 74 5.97 6.35 -15.53
C ILE A 74 4.76 7.18 -15.10
N ASP A 75 4.27 8.10 -15.93
CA ASP A 75 3.11 8.93 -15.60
C ASP A 75 1.83 8.11 -15.35
N LYS A 76 1.62 7.03 -16.12
CA LYS A 76 0.48 6.11 -15.92
C LYS A 76 0.62 5.34 -14.61
N ILE A 77 1.83 4.90 -14.28
CA ILE A 77 2.09 4.21 -13.01
C ILE A 77 1.90 5.18 -11.83
N LEU A 78 2.32 6.44 -11.97
CA LEU A 78 2.08 7.48 -10.97
C LEU A 78 0.59 7.78 -10.78
N GLU A 79 -0.20 7.83 -11.86
CA GLU A 79 -1.66 7.94 -11.79
C GLU A 79 -2.27 6.75 -11.03
N LYS A 80 -1.85 5.53 -11.35
CA LYS A 80 -2.28 4.31 -10.63
C LYS A 80 -1.90 4.34 -9.15
N ILE A 81 -0.68 4.78 -8.81
CA ILE A 81 -0.23 4.94 -7.41
C ILE A 81 -1.18 5.89 -6.66
N ASN A 82 -1.54 7.02 -7.26
CA ASN A 82 -2.46 7.98 -6.64
C ASN A 82 -3.87 7.40 -6.49
N GLN A 83 -4.39 6.70 -7.50
CA GLN A 83 -5.67 6.02 -7.42
C GLN A 83 -5.69 4.98 -6.27
N LEU A 84 -4.68 4.12 -6.19
CA LEU A 84 -4.57 3.10 -5.14
C LEU A 84 -4.49 3.73 -3.74
N LYS A 85 -3.78 4.85 -3.60
CA LYS A 85 -3.73 5.64 -2.36
C LYS A 85 -5.11 6.15 -1.98
N GLU A 86 -5.86 6.73 -2.91
CA GLU A 86 -7.22 7.23 -2.65
C GLU A 86 -8.20 6.10 -2.28
N GLU A 87 -8.16 4.98 -3.01
CA GLU A 87 -8.94 3.78 -2.70
C GLU A 87 -8.64 3.26 -1.29
N SER A 88 -7.36 3.14 -0.94
CA SER A 88 -6.91 2.74 0.40
C SER A 88 -7.42 3.68 1.49
N LEU A 89 -7.31 5.00 1.28
CA LEU A 89 -7.76 6.03 2.23
C LEU A 89 -9.29 6.07 2.38
N ASN A 90 -10.04 5.76 1.32
CA ASN A 90 -11.49 5.69 1.40
C ASN A 90 -11.94 4.43 2.17
N LEU A 91 -11.22 3.31 2.01
CA LEU A 91 -11.48 2.07 2.74
C LEU A 91 -11.16 2.20 4.23
N ILE A 92 -10.10 2.92 4.63
CA ILE A 92 -9.83 3.15 6.06
C ILE A 92 -10.90 4.03 6.70
N LYS A 93 -11.36 5.10 6.02
CA LYS A 93 -12.49 5.92 6.49
C LYS A 93 -13.77 5.09 6.65
N LYS A 94 -14.02 4.19 5.70
CA LYS A 94 -15.13 3.23 5.79
C LYS A 94 -14.96 2.31 7.00
N SER A 95 -13.78 1.74 7.20
CA SER A 95 -13.46 0.92 8.37
C SER A 95 -13.73 1.66 9.68
N ASP A 96 -13.27 2.92 9.79
CA ASP A 96 -13.50 3.77 10.96
C ASP A 96 -14.99 4.01 11.22
N SER A 97 -15.79 4.25 10.17
CA SER A 97 -17.23 4.47 10.29
C SER A 97 -18.06 3.22 10.66
N LEU A 98 -17.46 2.03 10.52
CA LEU A 98 -18.08 0.74 10.81
C LEU A 98 -17.65 0.17 12.17
N ARG A 99 -16.85 0.91 12.94
CA ARG A 99 -16.49 0.50 14.29
C ARG A 99 -17.72 0.60 15.21
N PRO A 100 -17.93 -0.36 16.13
CA PRO A 100 -18.98 -0.28 17.15
C PRO A 100 -18.89 0.95 18.06
#